data_AF-A0A972F9A2-F1
#
_entry.id   AF-A0A972F9A2-F1
#
_cell.length_a   1.000
_cell.length_b   1.000
_cell.length_c   1.000
_cell.angle_alpha   90.00
_cell.angle_beta   90.00
_cell.angle_gamma   90.00
#
_symmetry.space_group_name_H-M   'P 1'
#
loop_
_entity.id
_entity.type
_entity.pdbx_description
1 polymer ?
#
loop_
_entity_poly.entity_id
_entity_poly.type
_entity_poly.pdbx_seq_one_letter_code
_entity_poly.pdbx_strand_id
1 'polypeptide(L)'
;YGYSGFTDPRERFIKREQLFYQTTVMTNIDEIRALYKLTDGKIVFTGLPGIGSNIVTTSSGISISASCKHPELAWEYVRQRILDDGYGALDENLWIVDKGRWALPLNKTALERYFNSQMTVVKDDAGNERPHGSVGIGYEIPFEVTLYAMSEAEYDFIMSVFDDCILNSHYDEGLIKIINEELEPYIRGAKSLEETVKMIQDRASIYVSEKS
;
A
#
# COMPACT_ATOMS: atom_id res chain seq x y z
N TYR A 1 -30.69 1.92 13.29
CA TYR A 1 -30.46 0.92 12.24
C TYR A 1 -29.14 0.22 12.53
N GLY A 2 -29.18 -0.83 13.36
CA GLY A 2 -28.01 -1.66 13.59
C GLY A 2 -27.86 -2.63 12.42
N TYR A 3 -26.71 -2.61 11.76
CA TYR A 3 -26.35 -3.63 10.77
C TYR A 3 -26.08 -4.96 11.50
N SER A 4 -27.14 -5.64 11.95
CA SER A 4 -27.04 -7.00 12.47
C SER A 4 -26.84 -7.95 11.29
N GLY A 5 -25.58 -8.20 10.94
CA GLY A 5 -25.19 -9.14 9.88
C GLY A 5 -23.92 -8.77 9.12
N PHE A 6 -23.30 -7.61 9.36
CA PHE A 6 -21.98 -7.34 8.81
C PHE A 6 -20.92 -8.13 9.59
N THR A 7 -20.25 -9.05 8.92
CA THR A 7 -19.04 -9.69 9.44
C THR A 7 -17.87 -9.19 8.62
N ASP A 8 -16.86 -8.63 9.29
CA ASP A 8 -15.69 -8.09 8.62
C ASP A 8 -15.01 -9.17 7.75
N PRO A 9 -14.76 -8.89 6.45
CA PRO A 9 -14.07 -9.83 5.57
C PRO A 9 -12.73 -10.33 6.16
N ARG A 10 -11.98 -9.48 6.86
CA ARG A 10 -10.70 -9.86 7.48
C ARG A 10 -10.91 -10.99 8.49
N GLU A 11 -11.98 -10.90 9.29
CA GLU A 11 -12.30 -11.93 10.28
C GLU A 11 -12.70 -13.26 9.63
N ARG A 12 -13.58 -13.20 8.62
CA ARG A 12 -14.00 -14.39 7.87
C ARG A 12 -12.81 -15.08 7.23
N PHE A 13 -11.85 -14.31 6.72
CA PHE A 13 -10.63 -14.84 6.12
C PHE A 13 -9.76 -15.55 7.16
N ILE A 14 -9.48 -14.92 8.30
CA ILE A 14 -8.71 -15.52 9.40
C ILE A 14 -9.38 -16.78 9.94
N LYS A 15 -10.71 -16.77 10.09
CA LYS A 15 -11.53 -17.94 10.50
C LYS A 15 -11.66 -19.01 9.41
N ARG A 16 -11.08 -18.81 8.22
CA ARG A 16 -11.15 -19.71 7.05
C ARG A 16 -12.57 -19.92 6.51
N GLU A 17 -13.45 -18.95 6.71
CA GLU A 17 -14.82 -18.91 6.19
C GLU A 17 -14.90 -18.29 4.78
N GLN A 18 -13.81 -17.71 4.31
CA GLN A 18 -13.65 -17.25 2.93
C GLN A 18 -12.19 -17.38 2.47
N LEU A 19 -12.01 -17.50 1.15
CA LEU A 19 -10.70 -17.72 0.54
C LEU A 19 -9.99 -16.43 0.13
N PHE A 20 -10.74 -15.39 -0.24
CA PHE A 20 -10.18 -14.12 -0.72
C PHE A 20 -10.95 -12.94 -0.15
N TYR A 21 -10.24 -11.83 0.07
CA TYR A 21 -10.84 -10.52 0.29
C TYR A 21 -9.93 -9.45 -0.30
N GLN A 22 -10.53 -8.35 -0.74
CA GLN A 22 -9.77 -7.18 -1.11
C GLN A 22 -9.34 -6.44 0.16
N THR A 23 -8.06 -6.12 0.25
CA THR A 23 -7.51 -5.29 1.32
C THR A 23 -6.73 -4.11 0.73
N THR A 24 -6.64 -3.06 1.52
CA THR A 24 -5.75 -1.92 1.26
C THR A 24 -4.87 -1.78 2.49
N VAL A 25 -3.58 -2.10 2.37
CA VAL A 25 -2.61 -1.83 3.45
C VAL A 25 -2.15 -0.39 3.30
N MET A 26 -2.67 0.51 4.14
CA MET A 26 -2.59 1.96 3.88
C MET A 26 -1.34 2.64 4.45
N THR A 27 -0.73 2.11 5.50
CA THR A 27 0.08 2.97 6.39
C THR A 27 1.41 2.37 6.86
N ASN A 28 1.54 1.04 6.99
CA ASN A 28 2.74 0.38 7.52
C ASN A 28 2.79 -1.12 7.17
N ILE A 29 3.82 -1.83 7.66
CA ILE A 29 3.97 -3.28 7.47
C ILE A 29 3.25 -4.13 8.51
N ASP A 30 2.68 -3.54 9.57
CA ASP A 30 2.20 -4.26 10.75
C ASP A 30 0.99 -5.14 10.43
N GLU A 31 0.07 -4.67 9.57
CA GLU A 31 -1.07 -5.48 9.12
C GLU A 31 -0.62 -6.68 8.28
N ILE A 32 0.39 -6.52 7.42
CA ILE A 32 0.98 -7.62 6.64
C ILE A 32 1.57 -8.66 7.60
N ARG A 33 2.33 -8.21 8.61
CA ARG A 33 2.90 -9.08 9.64
C ARG A 33 1.84 -9.79 10.47
N ALA A 34 0.77 -9.08 10.85
CA ALA A 34 -0.35 -9.66 11.59
C ALA A 34 -1.00 -10.79 10.80
N LEU A 35 -1.31 -10.54 9.53
CA LEU A 35 -1.93 -11.51 8.65
C LEU A 35 -1.01 -12.70 8.39
N TYR A 36 0.29 -12.46 8.21
CA TYR A 36 1.28 -13.53 8.13
C TYR A 36 1.25 -14.43 9.37
N LYS A 37 1.27 -13.85 10.58
CA LYS A 37 1.22 -14.61 11.83
C LYS A 37 -0.12 -15.34 12.04
N LEU A 38 -1.25 -14.66 11.82
CA LEU A 38 -2.60 -15.22 12.00
C LEU A 38 -2.92 -16.35 11.02
N THR A 39 -2.17 -16.47 9.93
CA THR A 39 -2.32 -17.52 8.93
C THR A 39 -1.19 -18.55 8.94
N ASP A 40 -0.32 -18.54 9.96
CA ASP A 40 0.87 -19.40 10.04
C ASP A 40 1.77 -19.31 8.80
N GLY A 41 1.88 -18.12 8.21
CA GLY A 41 2.66 -17.85 6.99
C GLY A 41 2.05 -18.39 5.70
N LYS A 42 0.76 -18.77 5.70
CA LYS A 42 0.07 -19.40 4.54
C LYS A 42 -0.77 -18.43 3.71
N ILE A 43 -0.59 -17.13 3.93
CA ILE A 43 -1.23 -16.08 3.14
C ILE A 43 -0.41 -15.75 1.88
N VAL A 44 -1.10 -15.35 0.82
CA VAL A 44 -0.51 -14.80 -0.41
C VAL A 44 -1.18 -13.46 -0.71
N PHE A 45 -0.39 -12.40 -0.90
CA PHE A 45 -0.88 -11.13 -1.42
C PHE A 45 -0.72 -11.14 -2.93
N THR A 46 -1.84 -11.12 -3.64
CA THR A 46 -1.86 -11.10 -5.10
C THR A 46 -2.65 -9.90 -5.59
N GLY A 47 -2.29 -9.44 -6.78
CA GLY A 47 -2.98 -8.36 -7.45
C GLY A 47 -4.46 -8.62 -7.67
N LEU A 48 -5.19 -7.56 -8.02
CA LEU A 48 -6.56 -7.71 -8.47
C LEU A 48 -6.61 -8.67 -9.67
N PRO A 49 -7.62 -9.56 -9.75
CA PRO A 49 -7.80 -10.44 -10.90
C PRO A 49 -7.75 -9.64 -12.21
N GLY A 50 -6.89 -10.07 -13.14
CA GLY A 50 -6.68 -9.42 -14.44
C GLY A 50 -5.53 -8.40 -14.48
N ILE A 51 -5.10 -7.85 -13.34
CA ILE A 51 -3.92 -6.97 -13.25
C ILE A 51 -2.66 -7.79 -12.92
N GLY A 52 -2.81 -8.89 -12.17
CA GLY A 52 -1.74 -9.86 -11.88
C GLY A 52 -0.74 -9.41 -10.81
N SER A 53 -0.66 -8.11 -10.50
CA SER A 53 0.29 -7.53 -9.56
C SER A 53 -0.39 -6.71 -8.46
N ASN A 54 0.24 -6.66 -7.28
CA ASN A 54 -0.18 -5.76 -6.21
C ASN A 54 -0.05 -4.30 -6.67
N ILE A 55 -0.95 -3.43 -6.21
CA ILE A 55 -0.96 -2.03 -6.62
C ILE A 55 -0.44 -1.17 -5.47
N VAL A 56 0.65 -0.44 -5.71
CA VAL A 56 1.11 0.61 -4.80
C VAL A 56 0.56 1.95 -5.28
N THR A 57 -0.14 2.64 -4.37
CA THR A 57 -0.58 4.02 -4.57
C THR A 57 0.26 4.93 -3.70
N THR A 58 0.90 5.94 -4.29
CA THR A 58 1.56 7.00 -3.53
C THR A 58 0.54 8.09 -3.20
N SER A 59 0.26 8.32 -1.92
CA SER A 59 -0.77 9.26 -1.46
C SER A 59 -0.32 10.72 -1.40
N SER A 60 0.98 11.00 -1.56
CA SER A 60 1.51 12.36 -1.44
C SER A 60 2.83 12.55 -2.20
N GLY A 61 3.04 13.79 -2.63
CA GLY A 61 4.30 14.31 -3.14
C GLY A 61 4.43 15.78 -2.77
N ILE A 62 5.66 16.24 -2.54
CA ILE A 62 5.92 17.66 -2.31
C ILE A 62 6.22 18.31 -3.67
N SER A 63 5.50 19.38 -3.98
CA SER A 63 5.66 20.13 -5.23
C SER A 63 5.94 21.61 -4.94
N ILE A 64 6.73 22.23 -5.82
CA ILE A 64 7.06 23.66 -5.75
C ILE A 64 6.33 24.35 -6.90
N SER A 65 5.55 25.39 -6.60
CA SER A 65 4.85 26.16 -7.62
C SER A 65 5.84 26.72 -8.66
N ALA A 66 5.49 26.62 -9.94
CA ALA A 66 6.25 27.25 -11.02
C ALA A 66 6.38 28.79 -10.86
N SER A 67 5.49 29.41 -10.08
CA SER A 67 5.52 30.84 -9.76
C SER A 67 6.32 31.17 -8.49
N CYS A 68 7.06 30.22 -7.92
CA CYS A 68 7.84 30.43 -6.71
C CYS A 68 8.92 31.50 -6.95
N LYS A 69 8.97 32.53 -6.08
CA LYS A 69 9.97 33.60 -6.16
C LYS A 69 11.38 33.15 -5.80
N HIS A 70 11.50 32.07 -5.02
CA HIS A 70 12.77 31.55 -4.50
C HIS A 70 12.82 30.01 -4.63
N PRO A 71 12.87 29.48 -5.87
CA PRO A 71 12.77 28.04 -6.11
C PRO A 71 13.94 27.26 -5.48
N GLU A 72 15.14 27.84 -5.43
CA GLU A 72 16.31 27.19 -4.82
C GLU A 72 16.14 26.96 -3.31
N LEU A 73 15.65 27.97 -2.58
CA LEU A 73 15.38 27.85 -1.14
C LEU A 73 14.24 26.87 -0.86
N ALA A 74 13.22 26.86 -1.72
CA ALA A 74 12.14 25.87 -1.63
C ALA A 74 12.70 24.45 -1.86
N TRP A 75 13.58 24.27 -2.83
CA TRP A 75 14.25 22.99 -3.07
C TRP A 75 15.17 22.55 -1.93
N GLU A 76 15.88 23.49 -1.30
CA GLU A 76 16.70 23.21 -0.12
C GLU A 76 15.84 22.69 1.04
N TYR A 77 14.71 23.36 1.31
CA TYR A 77 13.73 22.93 2.32
C TYR A 77 13.14 21.54 2.05
N VAL A 78 12.86 21.24 0.78
CA VAL A 78 12.37 19.91 0.35
C VAL A 78 13.47 18.85 0.51
N ARG A 79 14.70 19.15 0.09
CA ARG A 79 15.85 18.23 0.24
C ARG A 79 16.08 17.84 1.69
N GLN A 80 16.07 18.81 2.60
CA GLN A 80 16.18 18.57 4.05
C GLN A 80 15.07 17.68 4.64
N ARG A 81 13.98 17.41 3.90
CA ARG A 81 12.86 16.55 4.37
C ARG A 81 12.86 15.16 3.75
N ILE A 82 13.44 15.02 2.56
CA ILE A 82 13.39 13.77 1.77
C ILE A 82 14.75 13.07 1.75
N LEU A 83 15.85 13.78 1.99
CA LEU A 83 17.18 13.23 2.07
C LEU A 83 17.53 12.78 3.50
N ASP A 84 18.62 12.02 3.60
CA ASP A 84 18.98 11.21 4.77
C ASP A 84 19.09 11.98 6.10
N ASP A 85 19.41 13.27 6.05
CA ASP A 85 19.51 14.18 7.19
C ASP A 85 18.14 14.58 7.77
N GLY A 86 17.08 14.53 6.96
CA GLY A 86 15.71 14.84 7.37
C GLY A 86 14.99 13.72 8.12
N TYR A 87 15.23 12.46 7.74
CA TYR A 87 14.57 11.32 8.36
C TYR A 87 15.10 10.98 9.76
N GLY A 88 16.36 11.33 10.06
CA GLY A 88 16.99 11.04 11.35
C GLY A 88 16.87 12.15 12.40
N ALA A 89 16.56 13.38 11.98
CA ALA A 89 16.66 14.58 12.83
C ALA A 89 15.32 15.24 13.19
N LEU A 90 14.18 14.74 12.68
CA LEU A 90 12.91 15.43 12.79
C LEU A 90 11.93 14.77 13.76
N ASP A 91 11.42 15.66 14.62
CA ASP A 91 10.26 15.59 15.50
C ASP A 91 9.21 14.53 15.09
N GLU A 92 8.74 13.80 16.09
CA GLU A 92 7.66 12.80 16.08
C GLU A 92 6.32 13.33 15.52
N ASN A 93 6.24 14.65 15.26
CA ASN A 93 5.08 15.35 14.74
C ASN A 93 5.05 15.55 13.20
N LEU A 94 6.04 15.07 12.44
CA LEU A 94 6.01 15.13 10.97
C LEU A 94 5.41 13.85 10.36
N TRP A 95 4.20 13.97 9.83
CA TRP A 95 3.39 12.95 9.12
C TRP A 95 4.13 12.20 7.99
N ILE A 96 5.19 12.76 7.42
CA ILE A 96 6.02 12.14 6.36
C ILE A 96 7.12 11.23 6.95
N VAL A 97 7.47 11.40 8.23
CA VAL A 97 8.66 10.83 8.88
C VAL A 97 8.31 10.03 10.15
N ASP A 98 7.03 9.82 10.46
CA ASP A 98 6.59 9.10 11.65
C ASP A 98 6.94 7.60 11.56
N LYS A 99 8.24 7.26 11.69
CA LYS A 99 8.89 5.95 11.89
C LYS A 99 8.14 4.72 11.34
N GLY A 100 7.54 4.82 10.15
CA GLY A 100 6.71 3.74 9.61
C GLY A 100 5.39 3.47 10.34
N ARG A 101 4.85 4.39 11.13
CA ARG A 101 3.49 4.31 11.70
C ARG A 101 2.42 4.61 10.65
N TRP A 102 2.63 5.63 9.82
CA TRP A 102 1.63 6.10 8.85
C TRP A 102 2.08 6.07 7.37
N ALA A 103 3.39 5.96 7.11
CA ALA A 103 3.94 5.79 5.76
C ALA A 103 5.34 5.15 5.80
N LEU A 104 5.71 4.44 4.74
CA LEU A 104 7.07 3.92 4.57
C LEU A 104 8.01 4.99 4.00
N PRO A 105 9.30 5.02 4.42
CA PRO A 105 10.27 5.93 3.84
C PRO A 105 10.44 5.71 2.32
N LEU A 106 10.45 6.80 1.55
CA LEU A 106 10.67 6.74 0.09
C LEU A 106 12.16 6.61 -0.29
N ASN A 107 13.06 7.04 0.60
CA ASN A 107 14.50 6.91 0.40
C ASN A 107 14.96 5.49 0.78
N LYS A 108 15.75 4.85 -0.09
CA LYS A 108 16.23 3.48 0.11
C LYS A 108 17.00 3.30 1.42
N THR A 109 17.95 4.17 1.72
CA THR A 109 18.73 4.12 2.96
C THR A 109 17.83 4.28 4.19
N ALA A 110 16.85 5.18 4.14
CA ALA A 110 15.88 5.37 5.23
C ALA A 110 14.98 4.15 5.42
N LEU A 111 14.55 3.51 4.31
CA LEU A 111 13.76 2.29 4.32
C LEU A 111 14.55 1.10 4.90
N GLU A 112 15.81 0.96 4.52
CA GLU A 112 16.72 -0.05 5.09
C GLU A 112 16.94 0.17 6.59
N ARG A 113 17.16 1.41 7.03
CA ARG A 113 17.23 1.75 8.46
C ARG A 113 15.95 1.39 9.20
N TYR A 114 14.79 1.65 8.58
CA TYR A 114 13.49 1.27 9.14
C TYR A 114 13.39 -0.24 9.33
N PHE A 115 13.65 -1.05 8.29
CA PHE A 115 13.60 -2.50 8.41
C PHE A 115 14.59 -3.05 9.44
N ASN A 116 15.82 -2.54 9.46
CA ASN A 116 16.80 -2.91 10.47
C ASN A 116 16.31 -2.61 11.88
N SER A 117 15.64 -1.47 12.09
CA SER A 117 15.04 -1.14 13.38
C SER A 117 13.90 -2.10 13.76
N GLN A 118 13.11 -2.54 12.79
CA GLN A 118 12.01 -3.50 13.02
C GLN A 118 12.53 -4.92 13.31
N MET A 119 13.71 -5.29 12.82
CA MET A 119 14.36 -6.58 13.10
C MET A 119 15.21 -6.58 14.38
N THR A 120 15.48 -5.41 14.97
CA THR A 120 16.33 -5.31 16.16
C THR A 120 15.53 -5.69 17.41
N VAL A 121 16.02 -6.66 18.18
CA VAL A 121 15.44 -7.04 19.48
C VAL A 121 15.57 -5.91 20.48
N VAL A 122 14.45 -5.42 20.99
CA VAL A 122 14.40 -4.47 22.11
C VAL A 122 14.11 -5.23 23.40
N LYS A 123 14.82 -4.91 24.47
CA LYS A 123 14.60 -5.53 25.80
C LYS A 123 14.02 -4.52 26.80
N ASP A 124 13.22 -5.02 27.73
CA ASP A 124 12.76 -4.26 28.89
C ASP A 124 13.82 -4.20 30.00
N ASP A 125 13.52 -3.47 31.08
CA ASP A 125 14.43 -3.31 32.23
C ASP A 125 14.74 -4.63 32.95
N ALA A 126 13.90 -5.66 32.76
CA ALA A 126 14.11 -7.00 33.30
C ALA A 126 14.90 -7.91 32.34
N GLY A 127 15.27 -7.43 31.15
CA GLY A 127 16.02 -8.17 30.14
C GLY A 127 15.19 -9.08 29.25
N ASN A 128 13.85 -9.04 29.36
CA ASN A 128 12.94 -9.76 28.49
C ASN A 128 12.74 -9.01 27.17
N GLU A 129 12.41 -9.73 26.10
CA GLU A 129 12.07 -9.08 24.85
C GLU A 129 10.79 -8.25 24.98
N ARG A 130 10.86 -7.01 24.52
CA ARG A 130 9.77 -6.05 24.54
C ARG A 130 9.10 -6.01 23.16
N PRO A 131 7.76 -6.01 23.09
CA PRO A 131 7.04 -5.79 21.84
C PRO A 131 7.40 -4.44 21.18
N HIS A 132 7.49 -4.46 19.86
CA HIS A 132 7.55 -3.27 19.02
C HIS A 132 6.17 -2.59 18.93
N GLY A 133 5.09 -3.36 19.00
CA GLY A 133 3.73 -2.84 18.95
C GLY A 133 2.66 -3.92 19.06
N SER A 134 1.40 -3.53 18.88
CA SER A 134 0.25 -4.41 18.77
C SER A 134 -0.65 -3.91 17.64
N VAL A 135 -1.25 -4.84 16.91
CA VAL A 135 -2.12 -4.53 15.77
C VAL A 135 -3.43 -5.30 15.89
N GLY A 136 -4.52 -4.58 15.67
CA GLY A 136 -5.87 -5.09 15.72
C GLY A 136 -6.44 -5.37 14.33
N ILE A 137 -7.04 -6.54 14.13
CA ILE A 137 -7.68 -6.96 12.88
C ILE A 137 -9.16 -7.29 13.11
N GLY A 138 -10.04 -6.78 12.26
CA GLY A 138 -11.49 -7.02 12.28
C GLY A 138 -12.32 -5.86 12.85
N TYR A 139 -13.65 -6.03 12.86
CA TYR A 139 -14.60 -5.06 13.42
C TYR A 139 -14.75 -5.32 14.92
N GLU A 140 -14.62 -4.29 15.76
CA GLU A 140 -14.42 -4.44 17.23
C GLU A 140 -13.11 -5.13 17.62
N ILE A 141 -12.19 -5.34 16.67
CA ILE A 141 -10.83 -5.85 16.90
C ILE A 141 -10.82 -7.22 17.62
N PRO A 142 -11.46 -8.26 17.05
CA PRO A 142 -11.49 -9.59 17.66
C PRO A 142 -10.14 -10.30 17.62
N PHE A 143 -9.21 -9.84 16.78
CA PHE A 143 -7.85 -10.36 16.70
C PHE A 143 -6.86 -9.27 17.05
N GLU A 144 -6.12 -9.45 18.14
CA GLU A 144 -5.01 -8.60 18.53
C GLU A 144 -3.71 -9.39 18.42
N VAL A 145 -2.75 -8.86 17.67
CA VAL A 145 -1.46 -9.49 17.44
C VAL A 145 -0.36 -8.61 18.02
N THR A 146 0.34 -9.12 19.02
CA THR A 146 1.55 -8.49 19.54
C THR A 146 2.72 -8.73 18.58
N LEU A 147 3.40 -7.65 18.19
CA LEU A 147 4.52 -7.68 17.26
C LEU A 147 5.82 -7.45 18.01
N TYR A 148 6.72 -8.43 17.91
CA TYR A 148 8.08 -8.40 18.41
C TYR A 148 9.07 -8.02 17.30
N ALA A 149 10.37 -8.18 17.54
CA ALA A 149 11.36 -8.04 16.49
C ALA A 149 11.00 -8.93 15.30
N MET A 150 11.08 -8.36 14.11
CA MET A 150 10.71 -9.03 12.88
C MET A 150 11.75 -10.11 12.54
N SER A 151 11.26 -11.31 12.22
CA SER A 151 12.10 -12.41 11.74
C SER A 151 12.51 -12.22 10.28
N GLU A 152 13.57 -12.90 9.85
CA GLU A 152 13.98 -12.95 8.43
C GLU A 152 12.84 -13.44 7.52
N ALA A 153 12.08 -14.45 7.95
CA ALA A 153 10.93 -14.96 7.18
C ALA A 153 9.81 -13.92 7.00
N GLU A 154 9.54 -13.09 8.01
CA GLU A 154 8.60 -11.96 7.89
C GLU A 154 9.15 -10.88 6.94
N TYR A 155 10.45 -10.59 7.01
CA TYR A 155 11.12 -9.63 6.12
C TYR A 155 11.04 -10.08 4.66
N ASP A 156 11.45 -11.31 4.36
CA ASP A 156 11.43 -11.87 3.01
C ASP A 156 10.00 -11.88 2.45
N PHE A 157 9.02 -12.21 3.28
CA PHE A 157 7.61 -12.17 2.88
C PHE A 157 7.17 -10.75 2.51
N ILE A 158 7.46 -9.75 3.34
CA ILE A 158 7.13 -8.34 3.06
C ILE A 158 7.82 -7.86 1.77
N MET A 159 9.09 -8.21 1.58
CA MET A 159 9.83 -7.84 0.37
C MET A 159 9.23 -8.48 -0.88
N SER A 160 8.79 -9.74 -0.81
CA SER A 160 8.09 -10.39 -1.92
C SER A 160 6.80 -9.67 -2.32
N VAL A 161 6.07 -9.09 -1.34
CA VAL A 161 4.90 -8.27 -1.64
C VAL A 161 5.29 -7.02 -2.41
N PHE A 162 6.40 -6.35 -2.06
CA PHE A 162 6.88 -5.16 -2.76
C PHE A 162 7.45 -5.47 -4.15
N ASP A 163 8.16 -6.58 -4.31
CA ASP A 163 8.72 -6.98 -5.59
C ASP A 163 7.63 -7.29 -6.63
N ASP A 164 6.47 -7.80 -6.18
CA ASP A 164 5.29 -8.05 -7.01
C ASP A 164 4.44 -6.79 -7.25
N CYS A 165 4.80 -5.64 -6.68
CA CYS A 165 4.05 -4.41 -6.86
C CYS A 165 4.36 -3.74 -8.20
N ILE A 166 3.31 -3.33 -8.91
CA ILE A 166 3.43 -2.36 -10.00
C ILE A 166 3.08 -0.97 -9.48
N LEU A 167 3.86 0.03 -9.91
CA LEU A 167 3.51 1.42 -9.66
C LEU A 167 2.26 1.74 -10.47
N ASN A 168 1.17 2.13 -9.80
CA ASN A 168 0.03 2.72 -10.49
C ASN A 168 0.38 4.16 -10.86
N SER A 169 1.20 4.31 -11.89
CA SER A 169 1.55 5.62 -12.44
C SER A 169 0.36 6.14 -13.24
N HIS A 170 -0.40 7.02 -12.61
CA HIS A 170 -1.47 7.81 -13.23
C HIS A 170 -2.72 7.05 -13.70
N TYR A 171 -3.83 7.41 -13.08
CA TYR A 171 -5.15 7.30 -13.67
C TYR A 171 -5.21 8.24 -14.88
N ASP A 172 -5.10 7.71 -16.10
CA ASP A 172 -5.45 8.49 -17.29
C ASP A 172 -6.97 8.51 -17.42
N GLU A 173 -7.59 9.61 -17.00
CA GLU A 173 -9.04 9.80 -17.03
C GLU A 173 -9.63 9.59 -18.44
N GLY A 174 -8.86 9.91 -19.49
CA GLY A 174 -9.25 9.71 -20.88
C GLY A 174 -9.36 8.22 -21.23
N LEU A 175 -8.33 7.44 -20.89
CA LEU A 175 -8.34 5.98 -21.09
C LEU A 175 -9.44 5.28 -20.28
N ILE A 176 -9.63 5.67 -19.02
CA ILE A 176 -10.69 5.10 -18.17
C ILE A 176 -12.08 5.43 -18.72
N LYS A 177 -12.27 6.66 -19.21
CA LYS A 177 -13.52 7.05 -19.86
C LYS A 177 -13.81 6.19 -21.09
N ILE A 178 -12.80 5.97 -21.95
CA ILE A 178 -12.92 5.08 -23.12
C ILE A 178 -13.36 3.67 -22.68
N ILE A 179 -12.71 3.10 -21.66
CA ILE A 179 -13.06 1.77 -21.14
C ILE A 179 -14.50 1.72 -20.65
N ASN A 180 -14.91 2.70 -19.82
CA ASN A 180 -16.25 2.72 -19.24
C ASN A 180 -17.36 2.88 -20.30
N GLU A 181 -17.15 3.73 -21.30
CA GLU A 181 -18.10 3.94 -22.40
C GLU A 181 -18.33 2.67 -23.22
N GLU A 182 -17.31 1.82 -23.39
CA GLU A 182 -17.43 0.56 -24.14
C GLU A 182 -17.92 -0.61 -23.27
N LEU A 183 -17.69 -0.56 -21.95
CA LEU A 183 -18.18 -1.55 -21.01
C LEU A 183 -19.69 -1.40 -20.73
N GLU A 184 -20.22 -0.18 -20.69
CA GLU A 184 -21.63 0.05 -20.35
C GLU A 184 -22.61 -0.69 -21.28
N PRO A 185 -22.45 -0.69 -22.62
CA PRO A 185 -23.27 -1.51 -23.53
C PRO A 185 -23.06 -3.01 -23.36
N TYR A 186 -21.83 -3.46 -23.08
CA TYR A 186 -21.50 -4.87 -22.87
C TYR A 186 -22.17 -5.43 -21.60
N ILE A 187 -22.08 -4.70 -20.49
CA ILE A 187 -22.71 -5.08 -19.21
C ILE A 187 -24.23 -5.20 -19.36
N ARG A 188 -24.85 -4.37 -20.22
CA ARG A 188 -26.28 -4.47 -20.55
C ARG A 188 -26.62 -5.53 -21.59
N GLY A 189 -25.64 -6.30 -22.07
CA GLY A 189 -25.83 -7.34 -23.09
C GLY A 189 -26.13 -6.81 -24.49
N ALA A 190 -25.91 -5.52 -24.74
CA ALA A 190 -26.18 -4.88 -26.05
C ALA A 190 -25.00 -5.01 -27.03
N LYS A 191 -23.85 -5.51 -26.56
CA LYS A 191 -22.60 -5.61 -27.32
C LYS A 191 -21.86 -6.89 -26.93
N SER A 192 -21.18 -7.54 -27.87
CA SER A 192 -20.39 -8.75 -27.59
C SER A 192 -19.06 -8.42 -26.88
N LEU A 193 -18.47 -9.41 -26.21
CA LEU A 193 -17.17 -9.26 -25.57
C LEU A 193 -16.10 -8.90 -26.62
N GLU A 194 -16.08 -9.60 -27.75
CA GLU A 194 -15.11 -9.37 -28.83
C GLU A 194 -15.22 -7.94 -29.38
N GLU A 195 -16.42 -7.44 -29.62
CA GLU A 195 -16.63 -6.07 -30.12
C GLU A 195 -16.23 -5.02 -29.07
N THR A 196 -16.48 -5.27 -27.79
CA THR A 196 -16.11 -4.35 -26.72
C THR A 196 -14.60 -4.28 -26.56
N VAL A 197 -13.91 -5.42 -26.52
CA VAL A 197 -12.45 -5.47 -26.46
C VAL A 197 -11.83 -4.76 -27.65
N LYS A 198 -12.32 -5.04 -28.86
CA LYS A 198 -11.81 -4.39 -30.08
C LYS A 198 -11.95 -2.87 -30.00
N MET A 199 -13.11 -2.36 -29.58
CA MET A 199 -13.34 -0.92 -29.54
C MET A 199 -12.55 -0.20 -28.45
N ILE A 200 -12.37 -0.84 -27.30
CA ILE A 200 -11.45 -0.33 -26.27
C ILE A 200 -10.04 -0.22 -26.86
N GLN A 201 -9.54 -1.28 -27.50
CA GLN A 201 -8.19 -1.30 -28.05
C GLN A 201 -7.98 -0.24 -29.14
N ASP A 202 -8.91 -0.12 -30.08
CA ASP A 202 -8.84 0.85 -31.17
C ASP A 202 -8.83 2.29 -30.64
N ARG A 203 -9.75 2.62 -29.73
CA ARG A 203 -9.89 3.97 -29.16
C ARG A 203 -8.74 4.34 -28.23
N ALA A 204 -8.28 3.40 -27.41
CA ALA A 204 -7.12 3.60 -26.55
C ALA A 204 -5.84 3.83 -27.37
N SER A 205 -5.65 3.08 -28.46
CA SER A 205 -4.49 3.22 -29.34
C SER A 205 -4.44 4.62 -29.98
N ILE A 206 -5.59 5.13 -30.45
CA ILE A 206 -5.70 6.49 -31.00
C ILE A 206 -5.36 7.51 -29.91
N TYR A 207 -5.99 7.41 -28.74
CA TYR A 207 -5.77 8.35 -27.64
C TYR A 207 -4.29 8.44 -27.22
N VAL A 208 -3.60 7.30 -27.09
CA VAL A 208 -2.16 7.26 -26.76
C VAL A 208 -1.33 7.90 -27.85
N SER A 209 -1.66 7.67 -29.12
CA SER A 209 -0.93 8.27 -30.26
C SER A 209 -1.05 9.79 -30.31
N GLU A 210 -2.17 10.36 -29.89
CA GLU A 210 -2.41 11.81 -29.86
C GLU A 210 -1.70 12.52 -28.69
N LYS A 211 -1.31 11.76 -27.66
CA LYS A 211 -0.63 12.25 -26.45
C LYS A 211 0.88 12.04 -26.46
N SER A 212 1.41 11.38 -27.51
CA SER A 212 2.85 11.09 -27.69
C SER A 212 3.61 12.23 -28.34
#